data_AF-A0A0C2VX02-F1
#
_entry.id   AF-A0A0C2VX02-F1
#
_cell.length_a   1.000
_cell.length_b   1.000
_cell.length_c   1.000
_cell.angle_alpha   90.00
_cell.angle_beta   90.00
_cell.angle_gamma   90.00
#
_symmetry.space_group_name_H-M   'P 1'
#
loop_
_entity.id
_entity.type
_entity.pdbx_description
1 polymer ?
#
loop_
_entity_poly.entity_id
_entity_poly.type
_entity_poly.pdbx_seq_one_letter_code
_entity_poly.pdbx_strand_id
1 'polypeptide(L)'
;MKYLPFVFLIGIGLLASFVLHTRMENMDVYAVFLLVVDTWIISIFLIKKSQLKIASVCLAHFFILYIMLILDVRFYETYINIKLSSFDIDKDTVFSIIEQTEEQKKYFNIAINDTGRNLVFIWGFVFSFVSTSVFAFILFTIKMLKKYKL
;
A
#
# COMPACT_ATOMS: atom_id res chain seq x y z
N MET A 1 -21.78 -18.22 1.93
CA MET A 1 -20.62 -17.69 2.68
C MET A 1 -19.27 -18.08 2.06
N LYS A 2 -19.08 -17.95 0.73
CA LYS A 2 -17.95 -18.53 -0.02
C LYS A 2 -16.66 -17.67 -0.06
N TYR A 3 -16.71 -16.44 0.46
CA TYR A 3 -15.63 -15.43 0.34
C TYR A 3 -14.99 -15.03 1.68
N LEU A 4 -15.51 -15.53 2.81
CA LEU A 4 -15.02 -15.21 4.16
C LEU A 4 -13.53 -15.52 4.40
N PRO A 5 -12.96 -16.67 3.97
CA PRO A 5 -11.53 -16.93 4.16
C PRO A 5 -10.64 -16.03 3.27
N PHE A 6 -11.20 -15.42 2.24
CA PHE A 6 -10.47 -14.58 1.29
C PHE A 6 -10.35 -13.12 1.77
N VAL A 7 -11.42 -12.57 2.35
CA VAL A 7 -11.36 -11.30 3.09
C VAL A 7 -10.35 -11.40 4.23
N PHE A 8 -10.26 -12.56 4.87
CA PHE A 8 -9.31 -12.83 5.95
C PHE A 8 -7.84 -12.85 5.47
N LEU A 9 -7.54 -13.46 4.32
CA LEU A 9 -6.20 -13.47 3.71
C LEU A 9 -5.75 -12.07 3.26
N ILE A 10 -6.66 -11.28 2.66
CA ILE A 10 -6.42 -9.86 2.35
C ILE A 10 -6.10 -9.09 3.63
N GLY A 11 -6.88 -9.33 4.70
CA GLY A 11 -6.65 -8.73 6.01
C GLY A 11 -5.29 -9.08 6.61
N ILE A 12 -4.81 -10.32 6.46
CA ILE A 12 -3.51 -10.76 6.99
C ILE A 12 -2.34 -10.14 6.20
N GLY A 13 -2.41 -10.12 4.86
CA GLY A 13 -1.38 -9.46 4.04
C GLY A 13 -1.30 -7.96 4.31
N LEU A 14 -2.46 -7.31 4.47
CA LEU A 14 -2.57 -5.91 4.90
C LEU A 14 -1.96 -5.68 6.29
N LEU A 15 -2.27 -6.55 7.26
CA LEU A 15 -1.71 -6.46 8.61
C LEU A 15 -0.20 -6.65 8.61
N ALA A 16 0.32 -7.60 7.83
CA ALA A 16 1.74 -7.88 7.73
C ALA A 16 2.50 -6.71 7.08
N SER A 17 1.98 -6.16 5.98
CA SER A 17 2.55 -4.96 5.33
C SER A 17 2.56 -3.76 6.28
N PHE A 18 1.46 -3.53 7.00
CA PHE A 18 1.32 -2.46 7.98
C PHE A 18 2.27 -2.61 9.19
N VAL A 19 2.41 -3.82 9.74
CA VAL A 19 3.33 -4.13 10.84
C VAL A 19 4.80 -3.95 10.42
N LEU A 20 5.11 -4.19 9.16
CA LEU A 20 6.45 -3.99 8.62
C LEU A 20 6.77 -2.52 8.35
N HIS A 21 5.80 -1.75 7.85
CA HIS A 21 5.92 -0.30 7.60
C HIS A 21 6.13 0.49 8.91
N THR A 22 5.43 0.11 9.99
CA THR A 22 5.53 0.80 11.30
C THR A 22 6.82 0.53 12.07
N ARG A 23 7.67 -0.42 11.66
CA ARG A 23 8.82 -0.89 12.45
C ARG A 23 10.20 -0.43 11.98
N MET A 24 10.38 0.04 10.74
CA MET A 24 11.73 0.25 10.19
C MET A 24 11.81 1.44 9.20
N GLU A 25 12.80 2.32 9.41
CA GLU A 25 13.02 3.59 8.68
C GLU A 25 13.31 3.48 7.17
N ASN A 26 13.54 2.27 6.64
CA ASN A 26 13.88 2.02 5.23
C ASN A 26 12.89 1.04 4.54
N MET A 27 11.76 0.72 5.17
CA MET A 27 10.90 -0.40 4.75
C MET A 27 9.74 -0.07 3.80
N ASP A 28 9.49 1.20 3.51
CA ASP A 28 8.35 1.63 2.68
C ASP A 28 8.37 0.97 1.30
N VAL A 29 9.55 0.85 0.71
CA VAL A 29 9.72 0.20 -0.61
C VAL A 29 9.41 -1.30 -0.55
N TYR A 30 9.83 -1.99 0.52
CA TYR A 30 9.59 -3.43 0.67
C TYR A 30 8.12 -3.74 0.98
N ALA A 31 7.46 -2.92 1.80
CA ALA A 31 6.05 -3.04 2.11
C ALA A 31 5.19 -2.86 0.84
N VAL A 32 5.48 -1.82 0.05
CA VAL A 32 4.82 -1.58 -1.25
C VAL A 32 5.07 -2.73 -2.22
N PHE A 33 6.30 -3.25 -2.28
CA PHE A 33 6.63 -4.39 -3.14
C PHE A 33 5.83 -5.64 -2.76
N LEU A 34 5.77 -5.99 -1.47
CA LEU A 34 4.99 -7.13 -0.98
C LEU A 34 3.50 -6.96 -1.29
N LEU A 35 2.96 -5.76 -1.07
CA LEU A 35 1.56 -5.44 -1.37
C LEU A 35 1.23 -5.62 -2.87
N VAL A 36 2.15 -5.26 -3.77
CA VAL A 36 1.99 -5.53 -5.21
C VAL A 36 1.99 -7.04 -5.50
N VAL A 37 2.95 -7.79 -4.93
CA VAL A 37 3.05 -9.23 -5.15
C VAL A 37 1.79 -9.96 -4.64
N ASP A 38 1.31 -9.62 -3.45
CA ASP A 38 0.12 -10.21 -2.85
C ASP A 38 -1.12 -9.95 -3.70
N THR A 39 -1.30 -8.72 -4.15
CA THR A 39 -2.43 -8.35 -5.01
C THR A 39 -2.37 -9.05 -6.38
N TRP A 40 -1.18 -9.33 -6.91
CA TRP A 40 -1.02 -10.14 -8.13
C TRP A 40 -1.40 -11.61 -7.92
N ILE A 41 -0.92 -12.22 -6.84
CA ILE A 41 -1.24 -13.62 -6.48
C ILE A 41 -2.76 -13.79 -6.32
N ILE A 42 -3.38 -12.84 -5.62
CA ILE A 42 -4.83 -12.79 -5.42
C ILE A 42 -5.56 -12.70 -6.77
N SER A 43 -5.15 -11.79 -7.66
CA SER A 43 -5.73 -11.65 -8.99
C SER A 43 -5.64 -12.94 -9.82
N ILE A 44 -4.49 -13.62 -9.80
CA ILE A 44 -4.30 -14.90 -10.51
C ILE A 44 -5.25 -15.96 -9.95
N PHE A 45 -5.37 -16.04 -8.63
CA PHE A 45 -6.29 -16.98 -7.97
C PHE A 45 -7.75 -16.72 -8.35
N LEU A 46 -8.17 -15.45 -8.38
CA LEU A 46 -9.51 -15.07 -8.80
C LEU A 46 -9.79 -15.48 -10.25
N ILE A 47 -8.88 -15.23 -11.18
CA ILE A 47 -9.03 -15.64 -12.59
C ILE A 47 -9.22 -17.16 -12.69
N LYS A 48 -8.39 -17.94 -11.98
CA LYS A 48 -8.47 -19.41 -12.02
C LYS A 48 -9.75 -19.96 -11.38
N LYS A 49 -10.18 -19.41 -10.25
CA LYS A 49 -11.28 -19.98 -9.44
C LYS A 49 -12.67 -19.49 -9.85
N SER A 50 -12.79 -18.22 -10.22
CA SER A 50 -14.10 -17.57 -10.42
C SER A 50 -14.48 -17.38 -11.89
N GLN A 51 -13.63 -17.82 -12.82
CA GLN A 51 -13.82 -17.65 -14.27
C GLN A 51 -14.08 -16.19 -14.70
N LEU A 52 -13.69 -15.22 -13.85
CA LEU A 52 -13.84 -13.81 -14.18
C LEU A 52 -13.02 -13.46 -15.42
N LYS A 53 -13.58 -12.57 -16.24
CA LYS A 53 -12.88 -12.04 -17.41
C LYS A 53 -11.60 -11.32 -16.94
N ILE A 54 -10.48 -11.59 -17.60
CA ILE A 54 -9.17 -11.00 -17.27
C ILE A 54 -9.27 -9.48 -17.17
N ALA A 55 -9.98 -8.82 -18.10
CA ALA A 55 -10.18 -7.37 -18.07
C ALA A 55 -10.87 -6.87 -16.79
N SER A 56 -11.89 -7.59 -16.29
CA SER A 56 -12.59 -7.24 -15.05
C SER A 56 -11.68 -7.40 -13.83
N VAL A 57 -10.82 -8.43 -13.82
CA VAL A 57 -9.85 -8.63 -12.75
C VAL A 57 -8.76 -7.55 -12.78
N CYS A 58 -8.25 -7.18 -13.96
CA CYS A 58 -7.29 -6.08 -14.08
C CYS A 58 -7.89 -4.75 -13.61
N LEU A 59 -9.14 -4.46 -13.97
CA LEU A 59 -9.82 -3.25 -13.53
C LEU A 59 -9.99 -3.23 -12.00
N ALA A 60 -10.44 -4.33 -11.40
CA ALA A 60 -10.57 -4.45 -9.96
C ALA A 60 -9.21 -4.33 -9.25
N HIS A 61 -8.18 -4.98 -9.81
CA HIS A 61 -6.82 -4.92 -9.29
C HIS A 61 -6.27 -3.49 -9.26
N PHE A 62 -6.47 -2.72 -10.34
CA PHE A 62 -6.09 -1.31 -10.41
C PHE A 62 -6.71 -0.50 -9.26
N PHE A 63 -8.03 -0.58 -9.09
CA PHE A 63 -8.71 0.20 -8.05
C PHE A 63 -8.36 -0.25 -6.64
N ILE A 64 -8.27 -1.57 -6.40
CA ILE A 64 -7.89 -2.12 -5.10
C ILE A 64 -6.49 -1.64 -4.72
N LEU A 65 -5.51 -1.79 -5.62
CA LEU A 65 -4.13 -1.37 -5.38
C LEU A 65 -4.07 0.15 -5.12
N TYR A 66 -4.77 0.94 -5.92
CA TYR A 66 -4.81 2.40 -5.75
C TYR A 66 -5.36 2.82 -4.39
N ILE A 67 -6.51 2.26 -4.00
CA ILE A 67 -7.14 2.54 -2.71
C ILE A 67 -6.24 2.07 -1.56
N MET A 68 -5.61 0.90 -1.67
CA MET A 68 -4.70 0.37 -0.65
C MET A 68 -3.50 1.31 -0.43
N LEU A 69 -2.89 1.83 -1.49
CA LEU A 69 -1.78 2.78 -1.38
C LEU A 69 -2.19 4.09 -0.70
N ILE A 70 -3.38 4.61 -1.01
CA ILE A 70 -3.90 5.80 -0.33
C ILE A 70 -4.13 5.51 1.16
N LEU A 71 -4.77 4.38 1.48
CA LEU A 71 -5.07 4.01 2.86
C LEU A 71 -3.79 3.81 3.68
N ASP A 72 -2.79 3.13 3.11
CA ASP A 72 -1.49 2.90 3.74
C ASP A 72 -0.84 4.23 4.17
N VAL A 73 -0.77 5.18 3.23
CA VAL A 73 -0.23 6.52 3.51
C VAL A 73 -1.06 7.27 4.55
N ARG A 74 -2.39 7.14 4.54
CA ARG A 74 -3.26 7.77 5.56
C ARG A 74 -3.07 7.17 6.94
N PHE A 75 -2.87 5.86 7.04
CA PHE A 75 -2.56 5.22 8.31
C PHE A 75 -1.19 5.66 8.83
N TYR A 76 -0.19 5.76 7.96
CA TYR A 76 1.14 6.24 8.33
C TYR A 76 1.13 7.72 8.77
N GLU A 77 0.39 8.57 8.06
CA GLU A 77 0.14 9.96 8.46
C GLU A 77 -0.49 10.04 9.86
N THR A 78 -1.49 9.20 10.12
CA THR A 78 -2.13 9.11 11.43
C THR A 78 -1.13 8.67 12.51
N TYR A 79 -0.28 7.69 12.22
CA TYR A 79 0.77 7.24 13.13
C TYR A 79 1.77 8.36 13.46
N ILE A 80 2.26 9.09 12.45
CA ILE A 80 3.16 10.23 12.65
C ILE A 80 2.49 11.30 13.51
N ASN A 81 1.22 11.63 13.22
CA ASN A 81 0.48 12.64 13.97
C ASN A 81 0.27 12.22 15.44
N ILE A 82 -0.05 10.95 15.69
CA ILE A 82 -0.15 10.41 17.05
C ILE A 82 1.20 10.53 17.76
N LYS A 83 2.30 10.16 17.09
CA LYS A 83 3.64 10.25 17.66
C LYS A 83 4.04 11.70 17.94
N LEU A 84 3.76 12.62 17.03
CA LEU A 84 3.98 14.06 17.24
C LEU A 84 3.17 14.60 18.42
N SER A 85 1.89 14.25 18.50
CA SER A 85 1.03 14.65 19.62
C SER A 85 1.47 14.08 20.97
N SER A 86 2.23 12.97 20.97
CA SER A 86 2.76 12.40 22.22
C SER A 86 3.90 13.20 22.82
N PHE A 87 4.52 14.10 22.06
CA PHE A 87 5.54 15.03 22.55
C PHE A 87 4.94 16.34 23.08
N ASP A 88 3.67 16.62 22.81
CA ASP A 88 2.93 17.76 23.35
C ASP A 88 2.43 17.41 24.76
N ILE A 89 3.23 17.78 25.77
CA ILE A 89 3.06 17.37 27.17
C ILE A 89 1.95 18.20 27.81
N ASP A 90 1.92 19.50 27.54
CA ASP A 90 0.94 20.44 28.10
C ASP A 90 -0.36 20.55 27.27
N LYS A 91 -0.39 19.94 26.08
CA LYS A 91 -1.55 19.81 25.18
C LYS A 91 -2.04 21.15 24.65
N ASP A 92 -1.15 22.11 24.50
CA ASP A 92 -1.48 23.44 23.99
C ASP A 92 -1.35 23.56 22.45
N THR A 93 -1.01 22.46 21.77
CA THR A 93 -0.80 22.32 20.32
C THR A 93 0.48 22.98 19.78
N VAL A 94 1.33 23.53 20.65
CA VAL A 94 2.56 24.25 20.29
C VAL A 94 3.75 23.69 21.07
N PHE A 95 4.74 23.14 20.36
CA PHE A 95 5.92 22.58 21.04
C PHE A 95 6.79 23.66 21.69
N SER A 96 6.85 23.65 23.02
CA SER A 96 7.78 24.41 23.83
C SER A 96 9.24 23.94 23.66
N ILE A 97 10.20 24.72 24.14
CA ILE A 97 11.65 24.40 24.03
C ILE A 97 11.99 23.04 24.66
N ILE A 98 11.28 22.67 25.74
CA ILE A 98 11.53 21.43 26.47
C ILE A 98 10.98 20.21 25.71
N GLU A 99 9.96 20.40 24.87
CA GLU A 99 9.32 19.35 24.07
C GLU A 99 10.02 19.11 22.73
N GLN A 100 10.84 20.06 22.27
CA GLN A 100 11.66 19.98 21.06
C GLN A 100 12.89 19.07 21.22
N THR A 101 12.63 17.82 21.61
CA THR A 101 13.63 16.75 21.65
C THR A 101 14.12 16.39 20.25
N GLU A 102 15.30 15.75 20.14
CA GLU A 102 15.82 15.29 18.85
C GLU A 102 14.88 14.27 18.17
N GLU A 103 14.18 13.44 18.95
CA GLU A 103 13.18 12.51 18.43
C GLU A 103 11.95 13.26 17.87
N GLN A 104 11.45 14.25 18.60
CA GLN A 104 10.34 15.10 18.14
C GLN A 104 10.70 15.81 16.83
N LYS A 105 11.90 16.41 16.75
CA LYS A 105 12.39 17.08 15.52
C LYS A 105 12.49 16.11 14.35
N LYS A 106 12.89 14.86 14.59
CA LYS A 106 12.91 13.82 13.56
C LYS A 106 11.53 13.56 12.99
N TYR A 107 10.53 13.29 13.84
CA TYR A 107 9.15 13.06 13.37
C TYR A 107 8.54 14.30 12.73
N PHE A 108 8.87 15.49 13.22
CA PHE A 108 8.43 16.76 12.62
C PHE A 108 9.00 16.92 11.21
N ASN A 109 10.30 16.63 11.03
CA ASN A 109 10.95 16.65 9.74
C ASN A 109 10.33 15.64 8.76
N ILE A 110 10.02 14.42 9.23
CA ILE A 110 9.29 13.41 8.43
C ILE A 110 7.88 13.90 8.06
N ALA A 111 7.21 14.63 8.94
CA ALA A 111 5.87 15.17 8.70
C ALA A 111 5.86 16.25 7.60
N ILE A 112 6.86 17.13 7.57
CA ILE A 112 6.88 18.27 6.65
C ILE A 112 7.54 17.97 5.30
N ASN A 113 8.54 17.08 5.26
CA ASN A 113 9.39 16.87 4.08
C ASN A 113 9.04 15.61 3.26
N ASP A 114 7.87 15.01 3.49
CA ASP A 114 7.43 13.83 2.73
C ASP A 114 6.57 14.20 1.51
N THR A 115 7.26 14.52 0.41
CA THR A 115 6.65 14.80 -0.89
C THR A 115 5.89 13.59 -1.45
N GLY A 116 6.34 12.37 -1.15
CA GLY A 116 5.71 11.13 -1.63
C GLY A 116 4.30 10.96 -1.06
N ARG A 117 4.16 11.14 0.25
CA ARG A 117 2.86 11.17 0.94
C ARG A 117 1.94 12.25 0.40
N ASN A 118 2.43 13.47 0.27
CA ASN A 118 1.60 14.60 -0.18
C ASN A 118 1.04 14.42 -1.59
N LEU A 119 1.76 13.70 -2.44
CA LEU A 119 1.38 13.42 -3.82
C LEU A 119 0.85 11.98 -4.02
N VAL A 120 0.51 11.25 -2.95
CA VAL A 120 0.08 9.84 -3.03
C VAL A 120 -1.11 9.63 -3.97
N PHE A 121 -2.03 10.59 -4.09
CA PHE A 121 -3.14 10.48 -5.03
C PHE A 121 -2.66 10.40 -6.49
N ILE A 122 -1.65 11.19 -6.85
CA ILE A 122 -1.09 11.20 -8.20
C ILE A 122 -0.18 9.98 -8.38
N TRP A 123 0.78 9.78 -7.48
CA TRP A 123 1.75 8.70 -7.60
C TRP A 123 1.12 7.32 -7.44
N GLY A 124 0.17 7.17 -6.53
CA GLY A 124 -0.60 5.94 -6.34
C GLY A 124 -1.40 5.58 -7.60
N PHE A 125 -1.99 6.57 -8.28
CA PHE A 125 -2.70 6.34 -9.54
C PHE A 125 -1.74 5.84 -10.63
N VAL A 126 -0.64 6.56 -10.84
CA VAL A 126 0.38 6.19 -11.84
C VAL A 126 0.97 4.82 -11.55
N PHE A 127 1.32 4.55 -10.30
CA PHE A 127 1.91 3.28 -9.88
C PHE A 127 0.94 2.12 -10.05
N SER A 128 -0.33 2.31 -9.66
CA SER A 128 -1.36 1.29 -9.84
C SER A 128 -1.61 1.00 -11.33
N PHE A 129 -1.56 2.04 -12.16
CA PHE A 129 -1.71 1.89 -13.61
C PHE A 129 -0.55 1.09 -14.22
N VAL A 130 0.69 1.44 -13.87
CA VAL A 130 1.89 0.74 -14.34
C VAL A 130 1.89 -0.72 -13.86
N SER A 131 1.68 -0.97 -12.57
CA SER A 131 1.62 -2.32 -11.98
C SER A 131 0.56 -3.18 -12.69
N THR A 132 -0.65 -2.65 -12.85
CA THR A 132 -1.74 -3.37 -13.55
C THR A 132 -1.41 -3.63 -15.02
N SER A 133 -0.75 -2.69 -15.70
CA SER A 133 -0.35 -2.83 -17.10
C SER A 133 0.69 -3.94 -17.27
N VAL A 134 1.70 -4.00 -16.39
CA VAL A 134 2.69 -5.09 -16.38
C VAL A 134 2.01 -6.42 -16.10
N PHE A 135 1.12 -6.48 -15.09
CA PHE A 135 0.35 -7.68 -14.77
C PHE A 135 -0.46 -8.19 -15.99
N ALA A 136 -1.20 -7.29 -16.65
CA ALA A 136 -1.98 -7.62 -17.83
C ALA A 136 -1.09 -8.10 -19.00
N PHE A 137 0.06 -7.48 -19.21
CA PHE A 137 1.03 -7.89 -20.24
C PHE A 137 1.59 -9.29 -19.99
N ILE A 138 1.91 -9.63 -18.74
CA ILE A 138 2.36 -10.98 -18.36
C ILE A 138 1.26 -12.01 -18.65
N LEU A 139 0.01 -11.75 -18.24
CA LEU A 139 -1.11 -12.65 -18.50
C LEU A 139 -1.37 -12.83 -20.00
N PHE A 140 -1.28 -11.76 -20.77
CA PHE A 140 -1.43 -11.79 -22.22
C PHE A 140 -0.34 -12.65 -22.88
N THR A 141 0.92 -12.45 -22.50
CA THR A 141 2.06 -13.23 -23.01
C THR A 141 1.92 -14.71 -22.69
N ILE A 142 1.55 -15.07 -21.45
CA ILE A 142 1.30 -16.47 -21.05
C ILE A 142 0.17 -17.09 -21.88
N LYS A 143 -0.90 -16.34 -22.14
CA LYS A 143 -2.02 -16.81 -22.96
C LYS A 143 -1.60 -17.04 -24.42
N MET A 144 -0.76 -16.16 -24.97
CA MET A 144 -0.21 -16.30 -26.31
C MET A 144 0.69 -17.53 -26.42
N LEU A 145 1.66 -17.72 -25.51
CA LEU A 145 2.54 -18.89 -25.49
C LEU A 145 1.75 -20.22 -25.47
N LYS A 146 0.74 -20.31 -24.60
CA LYS A 146 -0.15 -21.48 -24.55
C LYS A 146 -0.92 -21.73 -25.84
N LYS A 147 -1.34 -20.66 -26.54
CA LYS A 147 -2.06 -20.76 -27.81
C LYS A 147 -1.17 -21.34 -28.92
N TYR A 148 0.10 -20.96 -28.94
CA TYR A 148 1.06 -21.39 -29.96
C TYR A 148 1.85 -22.66 -29.60
N LYS A 149 1.58 -23.29 -28.43
CA LYS A 149 2.29 -24.49 -27.91
C LYS A 149 3.81 -24.32 -27.92
N LEU A 150 4.29 -23.12 -27.62
CA LEU A 150 5.69 -22.85 -27.28
C LEU A 150 5.96 -23.21 -25.83
#